data_AF-A0A256BN96-F1
#
_entry.id   AF-A0A256BN96-F1
#
_cell.length_a   1.000
_cell.length_b   1.000
_cell.length_c   1.000
_cell.angle_alpha   90.00
_cell.angle_beta   90.00
_cell.angle_gamma   90.00
#
_symmetry.space_group_name_H-M   'P 1'
#
loop_
_entity.id
_entity.type
_entity.pdbx_description
1 polymer ?
#
loop_
_entity_poly.entity_id
_entity_poly.type
_entity_poly.pdbx_seq_one_letter_code
_entity_poly.pdbx_strand_id
1 'polypeptide(L)'
;MDLNNHSRIWLFLVASLVLVGSYGLLVWLIYSLYLIFLKATPTRTCKFDKTINLLIVETKELLNTKVDKFPLSAILDIVISDTGNSFNGISTEGIDVILNSGEKLSVNIDSDFSNWHQQVQDTVDLIKIFLGFSTKIDGIEKFQINSSDKTSRLCRIVYRSKFWLGDYITSIGDMHVKYDFWGHVTSIGDMPVKYGSSFLVHEHIISIGDMSIKYGSSFGGISFNYCRGSLLGVEYINSIGDMSVYYSFINGVFYITSIGDMSVNYDLRGHIIAIGDMSIQCDSDSRLVEVHSSSGFSSKQFTVLFLLAKLKERPNNN
;
A
#
# COMPACT_ATOMS: atom_id res chain seq x y z
N MET A 1 -67.08 35.31 41.27
CA MET A 1 -66.68 34.04 41.90
C MET A 1 -65.17 34.06 42.01
N ASP A 2 -64.64 34.52 43.15
CA ASP A 2 -63.20 34.50 43.42
C ASP A 2 -62.79 33.07 43.79
N LEU A 3 -62.05 32.42 42.89
CA LEU A 3 -61.35 31.19 43.23
C LEU A 3 -60.36 31.49 44.36
N ASN A 4 -60.59 30.84 45.50
CA ASN A 4 -59.74 30.92 46.70
C ASN A 4 -58.25 30.77 46.31
N ASN A 5 -57.35 31.55 46.91
CA ASN A 5 -55.91 31.53 46.60
C ASN A 5 -55.32 30.11 46.65
N HIS A 6 -55.86 29.24 47.51
CA HIS A 6 -55.48 27.82 47.56
C HIS A 6 -55.74 27.06 46.25
N SER A 7 -56.88 27.27 45.60
CA SER A 7 -57.23 26.64 44.31
C SER A 7 -56.29 27.07 43.18
N ARG A 8 -55.82 28.32 43.19
CA ARG A 8 -54.87 28.82 42.18
C ARG A 8 -53.50 28.17 42.35
N ILE A 9 -53.00 28.08 43.58
CA ILE A 9 -51.73 27.40 43.90
C ILE A 9 -51.78 25.92 43.48
N TRP A 10 -52.90 25.24 43.76
CA TRP A 10 -53.06 23.82 43.38
C TRP A 10 -53.06 23.63 41.86
N LEU A 11 -53.75 24.50 41.11
CA LEU A 11 -53.73 24.49 39.64
C LEU A 11 -52.32 24.74 39.07
N PHE A 12 -51.55 25.67 39.64
CA PHE A 12 -50.16 25.91 39.22
C PHE A 12 -49.26 24.70 39.47
N LEU A 13 -49.39 24.03 40.61
CA LEU A 13 -48.60 22.84 40.91
C LEU A 13 -48.92 21.68 39.97
N VAL A 14 -50.20 21.44 39.68
CA VAL A 14 -50.62 20.41 38.71
C VAL A 14 -50.12 20.74 37.30
N ALA A 15 -50.26 21.99 36.87
CA ALA A 15 -49.79 22.43 35.54
C ALA A 15 -48.28 22.26 35.39
N SER A 16 -47.48 22.64 36.41
CA SER A 16 -46.03 22.42 36.41
C SER A 16 -45.67 20.94 36.38
N LEU A 17 -46.37 20.08 37.13
CA LEU A 17 -46.11 18.65 37.14
C LEU A 17 -46.38 18.02 35.76
N VAL A 18 -47.47 18.42 35.11
CA VAL A 18 -47.82 17.96 33.75
C VAL A 18 -46.79 18.44 32.72
N LEU A 19 -46.31 19.69 32.83
CA LEU A 19 -45.26 20.24 31.98
C LEU A 19 -43.94 19.47 32.14
N VAL A 20 -43.49 19.24 33.37
CA VAL A 20 -42.25 18.49 33.61
C VAL A 20 -42.38 17.04 33.11
N GLY A 21 -43.54 16.41 33.33
CA GLY A 21 -43.83 15.07 32.81
C GLY A 21 -43.82 14.99 31.28
N SER A 22 -44.40 15.97 30.59
CA SER A 22 -44.45 16.00 29.12
C SER A 22 -43.08 16.25 28.49
N TYR A 23 -42.25 17.11 29.10
CA TYR A 23 -40.85 17.29 28.67
C TYR A 23 -40.03 16.01 28.85
N GLY A 24 -40.20 15.30 29.97
CA GLY A 24 -39.53 14.01 30.20
C GLY A 24 -39.86 12.97 29.14
N LEU A 25 -41.14 12.85 28.76
CA LEU A 25 -41.59 11.96 27.69
C LEU A 25 -41.01 12.34 26.33
N LEU A 26 -40.94 13.63 26.01
CA LEU A 26 -40.40 14.11 24.74
C LEU A 26 -38.89 13.85 24.63
N VAL A 27 -38.12 14.10 25.69
CA VAL A 27 -36.69 13.77 25.73
C VAL A 27 -36.47 12.27 25.59
N TRP A 28 -37.28 11.45 26.28
CA TRP A 28 -37.20 9.99 26.16
C TRP A 28 -37.52 9.49 24.75
N LEU A 29 -38.51 10.08 24.08
CA LEU A 29 -38.85 9.77 22.69
C LEU A 29 -37.72 10.15 21.72
N ILE A 30 -37.15 11.35 21.86
CA ILE A 30 -36.02 11.80 21.03
C ILE A 30 -34.81 10.88 21.23
N TYR A 31 -34.49 10.54 22.49
CA TYR A 31 -33.38 9.64 22.80
C TYR A 31 -33.62 8.23 22.24
N SER A 32 -34.85 7.71 22.34
CA SER A 32 -35.20 6.41 21.76
C SER A 32 -35.11 6.42 20.24
N LEU A 33 -35.58 7.50 19.58
CA LEU A 33 -35.44 7.66 18.13
C LEU A 33 -33.96 7.73 17.71
N TYR A 34 -33.15 8.45 18.48
CA TYR A 34 -31.72 8.57 18.25
C TYR A 34 -31.00 7.22 18.37
N LEU A 35 -31.35 6.41 19.39
CA LEU A 35 -30.80 5.05 19.53
C LEU A 35 -31.25 4.12 18.39
N ILE A 36 -32.48 4.24 17.91
CA ILE A 36 -32.96 3.51 16.73
C ILE A 36 -32.15 3.94 15.50
N PHE A 37 -31.87 5.23 15.34
CA PHE A 37 -31.08 5.76 14.23
C PHE A 37 -29.61 5.29 14.27
N LEU A 38 -28.99 5.24 15.45
CA LEU A 38 -27.65 4.69 15.63
C LEU A 38 -27.59 3.19 15.27
N LYS A 39 -28.63 2.43 15.65
CA LYS A 39 -28.77 1.01 15.26
C LYS A 39 -29.15 0.79 13.80
N ALA A 40 -29.59 1.82 13.09
CA ALA A 40 -29.97 1.74 11.68
C ALA A 40 -28.78 1.81 10.72
N THR A 41 -27.55 1.87 11.23
CA THR A 41 -26.35 1.84 10.39
C THR A 41 -26.27 0.49 9.67
N PRO A 42 -26.17 0.48 8.33
CA PRO A 42 -26.14 -0.76 7.57
C PRO A 42 -24.91 -1.56 7.96
N THR A 43 -25.12 -2.82 8.38
CA THR A 43 -24.02 -3.73 8.68
C THR A 43 -23.69 -4.54 7.43
N ARG A 44 -22.42 -4.54 7.03
CA ARG A 44 -21.92 -5.35 5.91
C ARG A 44 -21.13 -6.51 6.47
N THR A 45 -21.59 -7.72 6.19
CA THR A 45 -20.87 -8.96 6.52
C THR A 45 -20.37 -9.60 5.24
N CYS A 46 -19.06 -9.77 5.14
CA CYS A 46 -18.40 -10.44 4.02
C CYS A 46 -18.10 -11.89 4.39
N LYS A 47 -18.53 -12.83 3.54
CA LYS A 47 -18.25 -14.27 3.69
C LYS A 47 -17.50 -14.75 2.46
N PHE A 48 -16.30 -15.28 2.68
CA PHE A 48 -15.52 -15.93 1.64
C PHE A 48 -15.84 -17.43 1.63
N ASP A 49 -16.38 -17.93 0.52
CA ASP A 49 -16.67 -19.36 0.37
C ASP A 49 -15.79 -19.96 -0.74
N LYS A 50 -14.81 -20.77 -0.33
CA LYS A 50 -13.85 -21.43 -1.23
C LYS A 50 -14.50 -22.53 -2.06
N THR A 51 -15.54 -23.17 -1.52
CA THR A 51 -16.16 -24.33 -2.18
C THR A 51 -16.89 -23.93 -3.46
N ILE A 52 -17.47 -22.72 -3.44
CA ILE A 52 -18.19 -22.13 -4.57
C ILE A 52 -17.42 -21.01 -5.27
N ASN A 53 -16.20 -20.69 -4.82
CA ASN A 53 -15.33 -19.65 -5.37
C ASN A 53 -16.00 -18.26 -5.45
N LEU A 54 -16.75 -17.88 -4.40
CA LEU A 54 -17.48 -16.61 -4.32
C LEU A 54 -17.20 -15.86 -3.02
N LEU A 55 -17.11 -14.53 -3.12
CA LEU A 55 -17.27 -13.58 -2.03
C LEU A 55 -18.75 -13.17 -1.95
N ILE A 56 -19.39 -13.46 -0.83
CA ILE A 56 -20.77 -13.09 -0.55
C ILE A 56 -20.75 -11.88 0.38
N VAL A 57 -21.31 -10.76 -0.08
CA VAL A 57 -21.44 -9.54 0.71
C VAL A 57 -22.91 -9.41 1.10
N GLU A 58 -23.19 -9.68 2.37
CA GLU A 58 -24.52 -9.50 2.96
C GLU A 58 -24.57 -8.09 3.57
N THR A 59 -25.39 -7.22 2.97
CA THR A 59 -25.70 -5.90 3.53
C THR A 59 -27.04 -5.98 4.24
N LYS A 60 -27.02 -5.89 5.57
CA LYS A 60 -28.23 -5.82 6.40
C LYS A 60 -28.61 -4.36 6.59
N GLU A 61 -29.70 -3.98 5.94
CA GLU A 61 -30.43 -2.75 6.20
C GLU A 61 -31.51 -3.03 7.26
N LEU A 62 -32.09 -1.97 7.84
CA LEU A 62 -33.04 -2.06 8.96
C LEU A 62 -34.19 -3.06 8.73
N LEU A 63 -34.65 -3.21 7.48
CA LEU A 63 -35.79 -4.04 7.11
C LEU A 63 -35.51 -5.00 5.96
N ASN A 64 -34.32 -4.94 5.36
CA ASN A 64 -34.01 -5.75 4.19
C ASN A 64 -32.58 -6.27 4.27
N THR A 65 -32.36 -7.48 3.75
CA THR A 65 -31.01 -8.04 3.60
C THR A 65 -30.71 -8.17 2.12
N LYS A 66 -29.81 -7.33 1.61
CA LYS A 66 -29.31 -7.43 0.24
C LYS A 66 -28.09 -8.35 0.24
N VAL A 67 -28.06 -9.32 -0.66
CA VAL A 67 -26.95 -10.26 -0.79
C VAL A 67 -26.34 -10.11 -2.18
N ASP A 68 -25.14 -9.55 -2.23
CA ASP A 68 -24.37 -9.41 -3.46
C ASP A 68 -23.32 -10.54 -3.53
N LYS A 69 -23.09 -11.09 -4.72
CA LYS A 69 -22.16 -12.21 -4.95
C LYS A 69 -21.11 -11.82 -5.97
N PHE A 70 -19.85 -11.95 -5.61
CA PHE A 70 -18.71 -11.61 -6.45
C PHE A 70 -17.82 -12.85 -6.63
N PRO A 71 -17.49 -13.26 -7.87
CA PRO A 71 -16.54 -14.35 -8.08
C PRO A 71 -15.17 -13.94 -7.54
N LEU A 72 -14.44 -14.86 -6.90
CA LEU A 72 -13.12 -14.53 -6.33
C LEU A 72 -12.12 -14.09 -7.41
N SER A 73 -12.28 -14.57 -8.64
CA SER A 73 -11.50 -14.13 -9.80
C SER A 73 -11.74 -12.67 -10.20
N ALA A 74 -12.81 -12.04 -9.70
CA ALA A 74 -13.08 -10.61 -9.91
C ALA A 74 -12.42 -9.74 -8.84
N ILE A 75 -11.77 -10.31 -7.82
CA ILE A 75 -11.00 -9.54 -6.83
C ILE A 75 -9.60 -9.31 -7.41
N LEU A 76 -9.23 -8.04 -7.55
CA LEU A 76 -7.94 -7.62 -8.10
C LEU A 76 -6.90 -7.47 -6.98
N ASP A 77 -7.30 -6.82 -5.88
CA ASP A 77 -6.41 -6.47 -4.78
C ASP A 77 -7.19 -6.22 -3.49
N ILE A 78 -6.49 -6.26 -2.37
CA ILE A 78 -7.01 -5.96 -1.04
C ILE A 78 -6.05 -5.00 -0.36
N VAL A 79 -6.56 -3.81 -0.05
CA VAL A 79 -5.77 -2.70 0.48
C VAL A 79 -6.41 -2.20 1.76
N ILE A 80 -5.60 -1.91 2.77
CA ILE A 80 -6.07 -1.18 3.96
C ILE A 80 -6.33 0.26 3.54
N SER A 81 -7.59 0.65 3.61
CA SER A 81 -8.05 1.99 3.29
C SER A 81 -7.92 2.87 4.51
N ASP A 82 -7.27 4.02 4.32
CA ASP A 82 -7.24 5.09 5.31
C ASP A 82 -8.51 5.92 5.12
N THR A 83 -9.67 5.33 5.47
CA THR A 83 -10.95 6.02 5.40
C THR A 83 -10.98 7.09 6.48
N GLY A 84 -10.53 8.30 6.11
CA GLY A 84 -10.21 9.46 6.97
C GLY A 84 -11.36 10.09 7.76
N ASN A 85 -12.42 9.36 8.09
CA ASN A 85 -13.43 9.84 9.04
C ASN A 85 -13.11 9.29 10.43
N SER A 86 -12.33 10.04 11.20
CA SER A 86 -12.19 9.78 12.63
C SER A 86 -13.42 10.32 13.36
N PHE A 87 -14.24 9.43 13.92
CA PHE A 87 -15.28 9.82 14.87
C PHE A 87 -14.66 9.73 16.27
N ASN A 88 -14.60 10.86 16.99
CA ASN A 88 -13.92 10.99 18.30
C ASN A 88 -12.41 10.66 18.31
N GLY A 89 -11.69 10.88 17.20
CA GLY A 89 -10.24 10.66 17.15
C GLY A 89 -9.82 9.18 17.07
N ILE A 90 -10.78 8.28 16.90
CA ILE A 90 -10.52 6.86 16.62
C ILE A 90 -10.49 6.72 15.10
N SER A 91 -9.33 6.40 14.54
CA SER A 91 -9.21 6.09 13.11
C SER A 91 -9.90 4.75 12.85
N THR A 92 -10.80 4.73 11.87
CA THR A 92 -11.40 3.50 11.35
C THR A 92 -10.80 3.25 9.97
N GLU A 93 -9.68 2.53 9.91
CA GLU A 93 -9.12 1.99 8.66
C GLU A 93 -10.00 0.83 8.13
N GLY A 94 -10.80 1.07 7.10
CA GLY A 94 -11.51 -0.03 6.43
C GLY A 94 -10.56 -0.94 5.65
N ILE A 95 -10.96 -2.17 5.33
CA ILE A 95 -10.34 -2.94 4.25
C ILE A 95 -11.09 -2.62 2.96
N ASP A 96 -10.41 -2.08 1.95
CA ASP A 96 -10.95 -1.95 0.61
C ASP A 96 -10.59 -3.19 -0.21
N VAL A 97 -11.61 -3.92 -0.65
CA VAL A 97 -11.48 -4.96 -1.67
C VAL A 97 -11.69 -4.29 -3.04
N ILE A 98 -10.65 -4.31 -3.87
CA ILE A 98 -10.68 -3.72 -5.21
C ILE A 98 -11.08 -4.80 -6.20
N LEU A 99 -12.17 -4.58 -6.92
CA LEU A 99 -12.67 -5.49 -7.94
C LEU A 99 -12.08 -5.16 -9.32
N ASN A 100 -12.07 -6.14 -10.24
CA ASN A 100 -11.65 -5.96 -11.64
C ASN A 100 -12.51 -4.92 -12.39
N SER A 101 -13.71 -4.64 -11.90
CA SER A 101 -14.57 -3.56 -12.40
C SER A 101 -14.05 -2.16 -12.05
N GLY A 102 -13.04 -2.06 -11.18
CA GLY A 102 -12.59 -0.80 -10.57
C GLY A 102 -13.45 -0.35 -9.38
N GLU A 103 -14.52 -1.09 -9.05
CA GLU A 103 -15.35 -0.82 -7.88
C GLU A 103 -14.58 -1.16 -6.60
N LYS A 104 -14.71 -0.29 -5.58
CA LYS A 104 -14.11 -0.48 -4.27
C LYS A 104 -15.17 -0.91 -3.28
N LEU A 105 -14.96 -2.05 -2.64
CA LEU A 105 -15.83 -2.57 -1.61
C LEU A 105 -15.16 -2.43 -0.25
N SER A 106 -15.54 -1.39 0.49
CA SER A 106 -15.04 -1.15 1.84
C SER A 106 -15.74 -2.09 2.84
N VAL A 107 -14.93 -2.82 3.59
CA VAL A 107 -15.33 -3.74 4.65
C VAL A 107 -14.77 -3.19 5.96
N ASN A 108 -15.67 -2.85 6.88
CA ASN A 108 -15.28 -2.49 8.24
C ASN A 108 -15.07 -3.78 9.03
N ILE A 109 -13.90 -3.90 9.67
CA ILE A 109 -13.65 -4.94 10.65
C ILE A 109 -14.10 -4.41 12.01
N ASP A 110 -15.00 -5.16 12.64
CA ASP A 110 -15.33 -4.95 14.04
C ASP A 110 -14.23 -5.61 14.89
N SER A 111 -13.28 -4.81 15.38
CA SER A 111 -12.14 -5.29 16.17
C SER A 111 -12.16 -4.67 17.56
N ASP A 112 -11.86 -5.47 18.57
CA ASP A 112 -11.64 -4.96 19.92
C ASP A 112 -10.40 -4.04 19.96
N PHE A 113 -10.55 -2.88 20.59
CA PHE A 113 -9.64 -1.72 20.52
C PHE A 113 -8.17 -1.97 20.89
N SER A 114 -7.81 -3.09 21.54
CA SER A 114 -6.48 -3.26 22.12
C SER A 114 -5.39 -3.68 21.14
N ASN A 115 -5.72 -4.22 19.95
CA ASN A 115 -4.75 -4.64 18.93
C ASN A 115 -5.29 -4.53 17.49
N TRP A 116 -6.12 -3.51 17.28
CA TRP A 116 -6.87 -3.27 16.05
C TRP A 116 -6.01 -3.36 14.77
N HIS A 117 -4.88 -2.64 14.70
CA HIS A 117 -4.07 -2.56 13.49
C HIS A 117 -3.42 -3.90 13.13
N GLN A 118 -2.98 -4.67 14.14
CA GLN A 118 -2.45 -6.01 13.92
C GLN A 118 -3.54 -6.96 13.42
N GLN A 119 -4.75 -6.90 14.00
CA GLN A 119 -5.87 -7.74 13.55
C GLN A 119 -6.31 -7.43 12.11
N VAL A 120 -6.30 -6.15 11.71
CA VAL A 120 -6.58 -5.76 10.33
C VAL A 120 -5.52 -6.31 9.38
N GLN A 121 -4.23 -6.16 9.72
CA GLN A 121 -3.14 -6.71 8.93
C GLN A 121 -3.24 -8.24 8.82
N ASP A 122 -3.40 -8.94 9.94
CA ASP A 122 -3.56 -10.40 9.99
C ASP A 122 -4.76 -10.85 9.13
N THR A 123 -5.85 -10.08 9.15
CA THR A 123 -7.04 -10.36 8.33
C THR A 123 -6.75 -10.14 6.84
N VAL A 124 -6.09 -9.04 6.47
CA VAL A 124 -5.70 -8.78 5.08
C VAL A 124 -4.77 -9.87 4.55
N ASP A 125 -3.78 -10.27 5.35
CA ASP A 125 -2.83 -11.32 5.00
C ASP A 125 -3.53 -12.67 4.85
N LEU A 126 -4.45 -13.00 5.76
CA LEU A 126 -5.25 -14.22 5.67
C LEU A 126 -6.11 -14.23 4.40
N ILE A 127 -6.75 -13.12 4.03
CA ILE A 127 -7.52 -13.04 2.79
C ILE A 127 -6.60 -13.11 1.56
N LYS A 128 -5.43 -12.46 1.58
CA LYS A 128 -4.44 -12.56 0.50
C LYS A 128 -3.93 -14.00 0.31
N ILE A 129 -3.63 -14.71 1.39
CA ILE A 129 -3.26 -16.12 1.36
C ILE A 129 -4.42 -16.95 0.80
N PHE A 130 -5.65 -16.68 1.25
CA PHE A 130 -6.84 -17.37 0.79
C PHE A 130 -7.09 -17.20 -0.72
N LEU A 131 -6.85 -16.00 -1.24
CA LEU A 131 -6.97 -15.66 -2.67
C LEU A 131 -5.77 -16.10 -3.50
N GLY A 132 -4.71 -16.62 -2.87
CA GLY A 132 -3.48 -17.02 -3.56
C GLY A 132 -2.60 -15.84 -3.98
N PHE A 133 -2.81 -14.65 -3.41
CA PHE A 133 -1.97 -13.47 -3.66
C PHE A 133 -0.63 -13.52 -2.93
N SER A 134 -0.55 -14.19 -1.77
CA SER A 134 0.69 -14.34 -1.01
C SER A 134 1.05 -15.82 -0.82
N THR A 135 2.33 -16.15 -0.98
CA THR A 135 2.85 -17.53 -0.87
C THR A 135 3.67 -17.78 0.40
N LYS A 136 3.84 -16.76 1.27
CA LYS A 136 4.72 -16.87 2.44
C LYS A 136 3.92 -16.87 3.73
N ILE A 137 3.97 -18.01 4.42
CA ILE A 137 3.52 -18.18 5.79
C ILE A 137 4.79 -18.25 6.65
N ASP A 138 5.18 -17.14 7.26
CA ASP A 138 6.11 -17.20 8.38
C ASP A 138 5.25 -17.34 9.66
N GLY A 139 4.99 -18.58 10.10
CA GLY A 139 4.46 -18.84 11.47
C GLY A 139 3.30 -19.82 11.68
N ILE A 140 2.64 -20.37 10.65
CA ILE A 140 1.59 -21.39 10.83
C ILE A 140 2.09 -22.74 10.29
N GLU A 141 2.54 -23.60 11.20
CA GLU A 141 2.86 -24.99 10.88
C GLU A 141 1.62 -25.74 10.36
N LYS A 142 1.82 -26.44 9.24
CA LYS A 142 0.96 -27.49 8.64
C LYS A 142 -0.31 -27.04 7.90
N PHE A 143 -0.13 -26.52 6.70
CA PHE A 143 -0.94 -26.96 5.54
C PHE A 143 -0.01 -27.22 4.35
N GLN A 144 0.24 -28.50 4.09
CA GLN A 144 1.04 -28.96 2.96
C GLN A 144 0.20 -28.83 1.68
N ILE A 145 0.36 -27.73 0.96
CA ILE A 145 -0.16 -27.61 -0.41
C ILE A 145 0.98 -28.02 -1.35
N ASN A 146 0.88 -29.23 -1.89
CA ASN A 146 1.71 -29.68 -3.01
C ASN A 146 1.31 -28.89 -4.26
N SER A 147 1.96 -27.74 -4.49
CA SER A 147 1.89 -27.02 -5.77
C SER A 147 3.22 -27.15 -6.48
N SER A 148 3.33 -28.24 -7.24
CA SER A 148 4.36 -28.44 -8.27
C SER A 148 3.82 -27.79 -9.55
N ASP A 149 3.92 -26.48 -9.66
CA ASP A 149 3.89 -25.84 -10.97
C ASP A 149 4.89 -24.70 -10.98
N LYS A 150 5.66 -24.61 -12.07
CA LYS A 150 6.63 -23.54 -12.33
C LYS A 150 5.87 -22.23 -12.55
N THR A 151 5.33 -21.66 -11.48
CA THR A 151 4.71 -20.36 -11.49
C THR A 151 5.81 -19.32 -11.64
N SER A 152 5.81 -18.65 -12.79
CA SER A 152 6.53 -17.39 -12.96
C SER A 152 6.24 -16.51 -11.75
N ARG A 153 7.28 -16.16 -10.99
CA ARG A 153 7.10 -15.32 -9.82
C ARG A 153 6.94 -13.90 -10.33
N LEU A 154 5.73 -13.38 -10.26
CA LEU A 154 5.40 -12.00 -10.57
C LEU A 154 5.79 -11.13 -9.36
N CYS A 155 6.50 -10.04 -9.62
CA CYS A 155 6.79 -8.98 -8.66
C CYS A 155 6.16 -7.69 -9.15
N ARG A 156 5.25 -7.13 -8.36
CA ARG A 156 4.61 -5.86 -8.66
C ARG A 156 5.27 -4.74 -7.87
N ILE A 157 5.56 -3.62 -8.52
CA ILE A 157 6.09 -2.42 -7.88
C ILE A 157 4.91 -1.46 -7.66
N VAL A 158 4.68 -1.09 -6.41
CA VAL A 158 3.55 -0.23 -6.03
C VAL A 158 4.07 1.16 -5.73
N TYR A 159 3.59 2.14 -6.49
CA TYR A 159 3.85 3.55 -6.24
C TYR A 159 2.70 4.17 -5.44
N ARG A 160 3.02 5.14 -4.57
CA ARG A 160 2.03 6.06 -4.01
C ARG A 160 2.48 7.49 -4.24
N SER A 161 1.50 8.37 -4.43
CA SER A 161 1.75 9.80 -4.50
C SER A 161 1.58 10.44 -3.12
N LYS A 162 2.56 11.24 -2.68
CA LYS A 162 2.44 12.12 -1.51
C LYS A 162 2.60 13.56 -1.95
N PHE A 163 1.74 14.44 -1.44
CA PHE A 163 1.64 15.85 -1.85
C PHE A 163 2.98 16.62 -1.80
N TRP A 164 3.91 16.22 -0.92
CA TRP A 164 5.23 16.86 -0.78
C TRP A 164 6.43 16.00 -1.22
N LEU A 165 6.22 14.73 -1.61
CA LEU A 165 7.30 13.79 -1.96
C LEU A 165 7.25 13.32 -3.42
N GLY A 166 6.18 13.65 -4.15
CA GLY A 166 5.95 13.08 -5.47
C GLY A 166 5.54 11.61 -5.38
N ASP A 167 5.74 10.87 -6.47
CA ASP A 167 5.50 9.44 -6.52
C ASP A 167 6.71 8.71 -5.91
N TYR A 168 6.45 7.83 -4.95
CA TYR A 168 7.47 7.03 -4.29
C TYR A 168 7.06 5.55 -4.27
N ILE A 169 8.05 4.67 -4.43
CA ILE A 169 7.85 3.22 -4.30
C ILE A 169 7.48 2.87 -2.86
N THR A 170 6.34 2.22 -2.65
CA THR A 170 5.87 1.74 -1.34
C THR A 170 6.11 0.26 -1.10
N SER A 171 6.16 -0.53 -2.17
CA SER A 171 6.54 -1.93 -2.11
C SER A 171 7.07 -2.42 -3.45
N ILE A 172 7.85 -3.50 -3.38
CA ILE A 172 8.32 -4.28 -4.53
C ILE A 172 8.04 -5.74 -4.20
N GLY A 173 7.08 -6.36 -4.88
CA GLY A 173 6.50 -7.63 -4.46
C GLY A 173 5.96 -7.52 -3.04
N ASP A 174 6.32 -8.50 -2.20
CA ASP A 174 5.92 -8.55 -0.79
C ASP A 174 6.83 -7.70 0.14
N MET A 175 7.84 -7.02 -0.41
CA MET A 175 8.78 -6.22 0.38
C MET A 175 8.35 -4.77 0.46
N HIS A 176 8.03 -4.32 1.67
CA HIS A 176 7.67 -2.92 1.93
C HIS A 176 8.90 -2.02 1.96
N VAL A 177 8.79 -0.84 1.34
CA VAL A 177 9.84 0.19 1.37
C VAL A 177 9.49 1.21 2.45
N LYS A 178 10.37 1.35 3.44
CA LYS A 178 10.22 2.34 4.52
C LYS A 178 11.05 3.57 4.23
N TYR A 179 10.55 4.72 4.66
CA TYR A 179 11.18 6.02 4.47
C TYR A 179 11.37 6.72 5.82
N ASP A 180 12.41 7.53 5.95
CA ASP A 180 12.55 8.47 7.06
C ASP A 180 11.69 9.73 6.83
N PHE A 181 11.79 10.67 7.77
CA PHE A 181 11.09 11.94 7.69
C PHE A 181 11.53 12.81 6.50
N TRP A 182 12.77 12.65 6.04
CA TRP A 182 13.36 13.41 4.94
C TRP A 182 13.08 12.79 3.56
N GLY A 183 12.43 11.61 3.52
CA GLY A 183 12.15 10.90 2.28
C GLY A 183 13.27 9.97 1.82
N HIS A 184 14.27 9.72 2.66
CA HIS A 184 15.29 8.72 2.39
C HIS A 184 14.75 7.33 2.68
N VAL A 185 15.13 6.35 1.89
CA VAL A 185 14.71 4.97 2.06
C VAL A 185 15.50 4.39 3.22
N THR A 186 14.84 3.99 4.31
CA THR A 186 15.53 3.45 5.50
C THR A 186 15.68 1.92 5.44
N SER A 187 14.73 1.24 4.80
CA SER A 187 14.76 -0.22 4.63
C SER A 187 13.85 -0.67 3.50
N ILE A 188 14.13 -1.86 2.98
CA ILE A 188 13.28 -2.55 2.01
C ILE A 188 13.07 -3.99 2.49
N GLY A 189 11.85 -4.32 2.90
CA GLY A 189 11.58 -5.50 3.71
C GLY A 189 12.45 -5.45 4.98
N ASP A 190 13.21 -6.52 5.22
CA ASP A 190 14.16 -6.62 6.33
C ASP A 190 15.56 -6.10 5.99
N MET A 191 15.77 -5.59 4.77
CA MET A 191 17.08 -5.11 4.32
C MET A 191 17.28 -3.64 4.68
N PRO A 192 18.16 -3.29 5.64
CA PRO A 192 18.45 -1.90 5.97
C PRO A 192 19.16 -1.21 4.81
N VAL A 193 18.86 0.07 4.58
CA VAL A 193 19.53 0.90 3.59
C VAL A 193 20.46 1.87 4.30
N LYS A 194 21.71 1.98 3.84
CA LYS A 194 22.69 2.93 4.37
C LYS A 194 23.11 3.91 3.30
N TYR A 195 23.30 5.15 3.73
CA TYR A 195 23.79 6.24 2.92
C TYR A 195 25.22 6.57 3.30
N GLY A 196 25.97 7.01 2.30
CA GLY A 196 27.31 7.56 2.48
C GLY A 196 27.44 8.87 1.71
N SER A 197 28.41 9.67 2.12
CA SER A 197 28.83 10.85 1.40
C SER A 197 30.09 10.53 0.60
N SER A 198 30.14 11.00 -0.65
CA SER A 198 31.37 11.04 -1.44
C SER A 198 31.85 12.47 -1.57
N PHE A 199 33.08 12.62 -2.04
CA PHE A 199 33.68 13.93 -2.30
C PHE A 199 32.88 14.76 -3.32
N LEU A 200 32.08 14.12 -4.18
CA LEU A 200 31.35 14.76 -5.28
C LEU A 200 29.82 14.80 -5.06
N VAL A 201 29.25 13.93 -4.23
CA VAL A 201 27.79 13.82 -4.01
C VAL A 201 27.49 13.79 -2.52
N HIS A 202 26.53 14.62 -2.09
CA HIS A 202 26.26 14.87 -0.67
C HIS A 202 25.70 13.63 0.04
N GLU A 203 24.82 12.83 -0.59
CA GLU A 203 24.32 11.55 -0.04
C GLU A 203 23.92 10.58 -1.16
N HIS A 204 24.39 9.34 -1.10
CA HIS A 204 23.97 8.26 -2.00
C HIS A 204 23.88 6.93 -1.25
N ILE A 205 23.12 5.96 -1.80
CA ILE A 205 22.97 4.65 -1.19
C ILE A 205 24.27 3.86 -1.35
N ILE A 206 24.95 3.57 -0.24
CA ILE A 206 26.19 2.77 -0.23
C ILE A 206 25.94 1.30 0.10
N SER A 207 24.77 0.96 0.64
CA SER A 207 24.40 -0.44 0.85
C SER A 207 22.90 -0.65 1.00
N ILE A 208 22.43 -1.82 0.58
CA ILE A 208 21.08 -2.34 0.81
C ILE A 208 21.21 -3.76 1.36
N GLY A 209 20.80 -3.98 2.60
CA GLY A 209 21.09 -5.22 3.32
C GLY A 209 22.58 -5.50 3.37
N ASP A 210 22.97 -6.70 2.96
CA ASP A 210 24.36 -7.13 2.89
C ASP A 210 25.07 -6.74 1.58
N MET A 211 24.37 -6.08 0.65
CA MET A 211 24.95 -5.65 -0.62
C MET A 211 25.56 -4.26 -0.51
N SER A 212 26.88 -4.17 -0.66
CA SER A 212 27.60 -2.91 -0.79
C SER A 212 27.54 -2.37 -2.22
N ILE A 213 27.28 -1.07 -2.39
CA ILE A 213 27.31 -0.40 -3.69
C ILE A 213 28.59 0.43 -3.75
N LYS A 214 29.38 0.23 -4.79
CA LYS A 214 30.63 0.98 -5.00
C LYS A 214 30.47 1.88 -6.21
N TYR A 215 30.90 3.11 -6.05
CA TYR A 215 30.88 4.12 -7.09
C TYR A 215 32.30 4.31 -7.65
N GLY A 216 32.38 4.50 -8.96
CA GLY A 216 33.59 4.90 -9.65
C GLY A 216 33.58 6.40 -9.91
N SER A 217 34.74 7.04 -9.79
CA SER A 217 34.96 8.41 -10.21
C SER A 217 35.71 8.43 -11.54
N SER A 218 35.14 9.09 -12.55
CA SER A 218 35.83 9.36 -13.82
C SER A 218 36.08 10.85 -13.98
N PHE A 219 37.34 11.24 -14.19
CA PHE A 219 37.71 12.55 -14.72
C PHE A 219 37.55 12.52 -16.24
N GLY A 220 36.58 13.26 -16.77
CA GLY A 220 36.44 13.49 -18.22
C GLY A 220 35.35 12.71 -18.96
N GLY A 221 34.30 12.22 -18.29
CA GLY A 221 33.19 11.58 -19.00
C GLY A 221 31.94 11.24 -18.18
N ILE A 222 30.94 12.11 -18.30
CA ILE A 222 29.53 11.83 -18.63
C ILE A 222 28.58 11.26 -17.56
N SER A 223 27.39 11.86 -17.59
CA SER A 223 26.29 11.85 -16.64
C SER A 223 25.47 10.55 -16.62
N PHE A 224 25.09 10.12 -15.41
CA PHE A 224 23.68 9.78 -15.17
C PHE A 224 22.93 11.11 -15.11
N ASN A 225 22.40 11.56 -16.24
CA ASN A 225 21.74 12.87 -16.40
C ASN A 225 20.75 13.11 -15.23
N TYR A 226 20.85 14.09 -14.31
CA TYR A 226 21.13 15.53 -14.46
C TYR A 226 21.62 16.17 -13.13
N CYS A 227 22.90 16.55 -13.04
CA CYS A 227 23.26 17.89 -12.58
C CYS A 227 23.70 18.65 -13.82
N ARG A 228 22.76 19.28 -14.53
CA ARG A 228 23.10 20.27 -15.55
C ARG A 228 23.61 21.51 -14.80
N GLY A 229 24.91 21.55 -14.50
CA GLY A 229 25.50 22.69 -13.82
C GLY A 229 26.90 22.56 -13.23
N SER A 230 27.60 21.43 -13.31
CA SER A 230 28.97 21.36 -12.77
C SER A 230 29.94 20.65 -13.69
N LEU A 231 31.07 21.30 -13.95
CA LEU A 231 32.24 20.82 -14.68
C LEU A 231 33.06 19.77 -13.88
N LEU A 232 32.47 19.19 -12.83
CA LEU A 232 33.12 18.30 -11.87
C LEU A 232 32.53 16.89 -11.99
N GLY A 233 33.39 15.88 -11.89
CA GLY A 233 33.20 14.50 -12.36
C GLY A 233 31.88 13.82 -12.00
N VAL A 234 31.52 12.82 -12.81
CA VAL A 234 30.31 12.02 -12.63
C VAL A 234 30.67 10.73 -11.92
N GLU A 235 29.86 10.37 -10.91
CA GLU A 235 29.93 9.08 -10.24
C GLU A 235 29.03 8.07 -10.95
N TYR A 236 29.59 6.92 -11.31
CA TYR A 236 28.86 5.79 -11.88
C TYR A 236 28.90 4.59 -10.94
N ILE A 237 27.88 3.73 -10.98
CA ILE A 237 27.89 2.50 -10.17
C ILE A 237 28.90 1.55 -10.80
N ASN A 238 29.97 1.22 -10.08
CA ASN A 238 30.99 0.27 -10.52
C ASN A 238 30.60 -1.17 -10.18
N SER A 239 30.03 -1.36 -8.99
CA SER A 239 29.61 -2.69 -8.54
C SER A 239 28.48 -2.64 -7.52
N ILE A 240 27.68 -3.70 -7.50
CA ILE A 240 26.61 -3.96 -6.53
C ILE A 240 26.90 -5.32 -5.90
N GLY A 241 27.27 -5.33 -4.62
CA GLY A 241 27.84 -6.49 -3.96
C GLY A 241 29.11 -6.97 -4.66
N ASP A 242 29.08 -8.22 -5.12
CA ASP A 242 30.12 -8.87 -5.92
C ASP A 242 29.90 -8.73 -7.44
N MET A 243 28.81 -8.08 -7.87
CA MET A 243 28.47 -7.93 -9.29
C MET A 243 29.07 -6.65 -9.85
N SER A 244 29.92 -6.76 -10.86
CA SER A 244 30.42 -5.61 -11.64
C SER A 244 29.34 -5.06 -12.57
N VAL A 245 29.30 -3.75 -12.76
CA VAL A 245 28.38 -3.10 -13.71
C VAL A 245 29.15 -2.68 -14.95
N TYR A 246 28.68 -3.09 -16.12
CA TYR A 246 29.28 -2.78 -17.40
C TYR A 246 28.41 -1.81 -18.19
N TYR A 247 29.06 -0.90 -18.91
CA TYR A 247 28.40 0.13 -19.69
C TYR A 247 28.89 0.11 -21.15
N SER A 248 28.03 0.52 -22.06
CA SER A 248 28.36 0.82 -23.45
C SER A 248 27.97 2.25 -23.78
N PHE A 249 28.77 2.91 -24.61
CA PHE A 249 28.53 4.26 -25.08
C PHE A 249 28.05 4.23 -26.53
N ILE A 250 26.78 4.54 -26.76
CA ILE A 250 26.16 4.50 -28.07
C ILE A 250 25.48 5.85 -28.31
N ASN A 251 25.83 6.52 -29.42
CA ASN A 251 25.22 7.79 -29.86
C ASN A 251 25.22 8.90 -28.78
N GLY A 252 26.27 8.98 -27.95
CA GLY A 252 26.34 10.01 -26.90
C GLY A 252 25.71 9.61 -25.57
N VAL A 253 25.16 8.40 -25.46
CA VAL A 253 24.44 7.92 -24.27
C VAL A 253 25.08 6.65 -23.73
N PHE A 254 25.24 6.56 -22.40
CA PHE A 254 25.67 5.33 -21.74
C PHE A 254 24.47 4.44 -21.42
N TYR A 255 24.59 3.17 -21.79
CA TYR A 255 23.65 2.11 -21.46
C TYR A 255 24.34 1.11 -20.56
N ILE A 256 23.67 0.67 -19.49
CA ILE A 256 24.14 -0.48 -18.72
C ILE A 256 23.95 -1.71 -19.61
N THR A 257 25.02 -2.43 -19.94
CA THR A 257 24.90 -3.63 -20.77
C THR A 257 24.76 -4.89 -19.93
N SER A 258 25.33 -4.89 -18.73
CA SER A 258 25.21 -6.01 -17.79
C SER A 258 25.53 -5.61 -16.35
N ILE A 259 24.99 -6.39 -15.42
CA ILE A 259 25.26 -6.31 -13.99
C ILE A 259 25.57 -7.74 -13.52
N GLY A 260 26.84 -8.01 -13.22
CA GLY A 260 27.31 -9.37 -12.99
C GLY A 260 27.13 -10.23 -14.24
N ASP A 261 26.41 -11.34 -14.09
CA ASP A 261 26.02 -12.27 -15.16
C ASP A 261 24.68 -11.91 -15.83
N MET A 262 23.99 -10.87 -15.35
CA MET A 262 22.70 -10.45 -15.89
C MET A 262 22.87 -9.43 -17.01
N SER A 263 22.49 -9.80 -18.24
CA SER A 263 22.41 -8.87 -19.37
C SER A 263 21.24 -7.91 -19.21
N VAL A 264 21.41 -6.64 -19.57
CA VAL A 264 20.34 -5.64 -19.55
C VAL A 264 19.90 -5.33 -20.98
N ASN A 265 18.61 -5.49 -21.25
CA ASN A 265 18.02 -5.28 -22.56
C ASN A 265 17.11 -4.06 -22.57
N TYR A 266 17.11 -3.34 -23.69
CA TYR A 266 16.34 -2.12 -23.88
C TYR A 266 15.38 -2.23 -25.08
N ASP A 267 14.25 -1.53 -25.03
CA ASP A 267 13.41 -1.30 -26.21
C ASP A 267 14.00 -0.24 -27.15
N LEU A 268 13.32 -0.02 -28.28
CA LEU A 268 13.72 0.99 -29.28
C LEU A 268 13.66 2.43 -28.76
N ARG A 269 13.02 2.67 -27.63
CA ARG A 269 12.89 3.98 -26.97
C ARG A 269 13.92 4.16 -25.85
N GLY A 270 14.77 3.15 -25.60
CA GLY A 270 15.80 3.16 -24.57
C GLY A 270 15.29 2.80 -23.17
N HIS A 271 14.12 2.19 -23.04
CA HIS A 271 13.61 1.69 -21.76
C HIS A 271 14.10 0.28 -21.49
N ILE A 272 14.45 -0.02 -20.24
CA ILE A 272 14.80 -1.37 -19.82
C ILE A 272 13.56 -2.27 -19.94
N ILE A 273 13.69 -3.37 -20.68
CA ILE A 273 12.63 -4.38 -20.86
C ILE A 273 13.00 -5.74 -20.28
N ALA A 274 14.28 -6.00 -20.01
CA ALA A 274 14.69 -7.22 -19.32
C ALA A 274 16.06 -7.06 -18.64
N ILE A 275 16.28 -7.84 -17.58
CA ILE A 275 17.55 -7.97 -16.86
C ILE A 275 17.76 -9.44 -16.51
N GLY A 276 18.78 -10.08 -17.09
CA GLY A 276 18.96 -11.52 -16.96
C GLY A 276 17.71 -12.27 -17.43
N ASP A 277 17.11 -13.07 -16.53
CA ASP A 277 15.86 -13.81 -16.79
C ASP A 277 14.60 -13.06 -16.37
N MET A 278 14.73 -11.80 -15.92
CA MET A 278 13.62 -10.95 -15.49
C MET A 278 13.08 -10.15 -16.67
N SER A 279 11.81 -10.34 -17.01
CA SER A 279 11.07 -9.51 -17.94
C SER A 279 10.41 -8.35 -17.21
N ILE A 280 10.51 -7.15 -17.76
CA ILE A 280 10.08 -5.91 -17.11
C ILE A 280 8.97 -5.25 -17.93
N GLN A 281 7.90 -4.85 -17.26
CA GLN A 281 6.85 -4.01 -17.82
C GLN A 281 6.91 -2.62 -17.20
N CYS A 282 6.80 -1.61 -18.06
CA CYS A 282 6.69 -0.22 -17.66
C CYS A 282 5.29 0.32 -17.97
N ASP A 283 4.84 1.32 -17.20
CA ASP A 283 3.65 2.10 -17.55
C ASP A 283 3.94 3.17 -18.63
N SER A 284 2.92 3.97 -18.95
CA SER A 284 3.01 5.08 -19.89
C SER A 284 4.02 6.15 -19.51
N ASP A 285 4.30 6.29 -18.20
CA ASP A 285 5.29 7.22 -17.66
C ASP A 285 6.68 6.57 -17.58
N SER A 286 6.83 5.38 -18.16
CA SER A 286 8.06 4.59 -18.15
C SER A 286 8.50 4.15 -16.76
N ARG A 287 7.61 4.16 -15.75
CA ARG A 287 7.89 3.60 -14.41
C ARG A 287 7.78 2.09 -14.45
N LEU A 288 8.64 1.40 -13.70
CA LEU A 288 8.63 -0.07 -13.63
C LEU A 288 7.43 -0.52 -12.81
N VAL A 289 6.46 -1.23 -13.39
CA VAL A 289 5.23 -1.64 -12.67
C VAL A 289 5.22 -3.13 -12.36
N GLU A 290 5.69 -3.95 -13.27
CA GLU A 290 5.68 -5.41 -13.11
C GLU A 290 6.98 -6.03 -13.59
N VAL A 291 7.43 -7.04 -12.87
CA VAL A 291 8.60 -7.83 -13.21
C VAL A 291 8.25 -9.30 -13.11
N HIS A 292 8.54 -10.05 -14.14
CA HIS A 292 8.33 -11.50 -14.18
C HIS A 292 9.68 -12.17 -14.19
N SER A 293 9.92 -13.08 -13.23
CA SER A 293 11.12 -13.90 -13.22
C SER A 293 10.77 -15.38 -13.40
N SER A 294 11.54 -16.06 -14.23
CA SER A 294 11.42 -17.51 -14.45
C SER A 294 12.06 -18.32 -13.32
N SER A 295 13.10 -17.78 -12.68
CA SER A 295 13.83 -18.40 -11.58
C SER A 295 13.43 -17.87 -10.19
N GLY A 296 12.62 -16.80 -10.15
CA GLY A 296 12.28 -16.05 -8.95
C GLY A 296 13.21 -14.86 -8.71
N PHE A 297 13.02 -14.19 -7.57
CA PHE A 297 13.83 -13.03 -7.19
C PHE A 297 14.80 -13.40 -6.08
N SER A 298 16.08 -13.41 -6.41
CA SER A 298 17.13 -13.36 -5.41
C SER A 298 17.22 -11.95 -4.80
N SER A 299 17.78 -11.85 -3.60
CA SER A 299 18.06 -10.55 -2.97
C SER A 299 18.92 -9.66 -3.88
N LYS A 300 19.88 -10.24 -4.64
CA LYS A 300 20.71 -9.54 -5.63
C LYS A 300 19.89 -8.91 -6.76
N GLN A 301 19.05 -9.71 -7.40
CA GLN A 301 18.15 -9.26 -8.47
C GLN A 301 17.21 -8.15 -7.98
N PHE A 302 16.72 -8.28 -6.75
CA PHE A 302 15.85 -7.29 -6.13
C PHE A 302 16.55 -5.94 -5.89
N THR A 303 17.76 -5.95 -5.31
CA THR A 303 18.54 -4.73 -5.10
C THR A 303 18.85 -4.02 -6.41
N VAL A 304 19.20 -4.78 -7.44
CA VAL A 304 19.40 -4.25 -8.80
C VAL A 304 18.12 -3.59 -9.31
N LEU A 305 16.98 -4.26 -9.18
CA LEU A 305 15.69 -3.75 -9.62
C LEU A 305 15.31 -2.45 -8.89
N PHE A 306 15.47 -2.41 -7.56
CA PHE A 306 15.20 -1.22 -6.76
C PHE A 306 16.08 -0.03 -7.17
N LEU A 307 17.39 -0.26 -7.34
CA LEU A 307 18.31 0.80 -7.75
C LEU A 307 17.95 1.36 -9.13
N LEU A 308 17.57 0.48 -10.07
CA LEU A 308 17.12 0.91 -11.40
C LEU A 308 15.78 1.65 -11.37
N ALA A 309 14.85 1.20 -10.53
CA ALA A 309 13.57 1.88 -10.31
C ALA A 309 13.80 3.30 -9.77
N LYS A 310 14.69 3.45 -8.76
CA LYS A 310 15.06 4.74 -8.18
C LYS A 310 15.82 5.64 -9.15
N LEU A 311 16.71 5.09 -9.97
CA LEU A 311 17.40 5.87 -11.02
C LEU A 311 16.42 6.46 -12.05
N LYS A 312 15.25 5.85 -12.24
CA LYS A 312 14.23 6.28 -13.20
C LYS A 312 13.11 7.13 -12.59
N GLU A 313 13.02 7.24 -11.27
CA GLU A 313 11.98 7.93 -10.48
C GLU A 313 12.06 9.48 -10.58
N ARG A 314 12.40 9.99 -11.76
CA ARG A 314 12.70 11.40 -12.00
C ARG A 314 11.60 12.32 -11.46
N PRO A 315 11.94 13.46 -10.83
CA PRO A 315 11.02 14.56 -10.71
C PRO A 315 10.69 15.07 -12.12
N ASN A 316 9.39 15.09 -12.46
CA ASN A 316 8.89 15.86 -13.59
C ASN A 316 9.21 17.34 -13.33
N ASN A 317 10.40 17.78 -13.76
CA ASN A 317 10.72 19.19 -13.88
C ASN A 317 10.00 19.72 -15.12
N ASN A 318 8.81 20.26 -14.90
CA ASN A 318 8.33 21.40 -15.66
C ASN A 318 9.25 22.60 -15.40
#